data_AF-A0A8H6IRZ2-F1
#
_entry.id   AF-A0A8H6IRZ2-F1
#
_cell.length_a   1.000
_cell.length_b   1.000
_cell.length_c   1.000
_cell.angle_alpha   90.00
_cell.angle_beta   90.00
_cell.angle_gamma   90.00
#
_symmetry.space_group_name_H-M   'P 1'
#
loop_
_entity.id
_entity.type
_entity.pdbx_description
1 polymer ?
#
loop_
_entity_poly.entity_id
_entity_poly.type
_entity_poly.pdbx_seq_one_letter_code
_entity_poly.pdbx_strand_id
1 'polypeptide(L)'
;MAISPLVQPSTGASSVIDFIAASPFEIAASILSHLDNSDLKALRLTNKRLAGVIAPHLRFERVFISTSPLDVAVFRAIAGHETFRHRVLEIVWDDARYEKPPPPDPSTPDEWDYYYEDDMEDGDEEQDDNERGEWPPPGVPYWFFRRCKDNIE
;
A
#
# COMPACT_ATOMS: atom_id res chain seq x y z
N MET A 1 -59.06 -28.23 4.91
CA MET A 1 -58.08 -27.56 5.78
C MET A 1 -56.72 -27.67 5.12
N ALA A 2 -56.28 -26.63 4.43
CA ALA A 2 -54.94 -26.56 3.84
C ALA A 2 -54.12 -25.58 4.68
N ILE A 3 -53.01 -26.06 5.23
CA ILE A 3 -52.09 -25.27 6.05
C ILE A 3 -51.23 -24.47 5.07
N SER A 4 -51.50 -23.17 4.93
CA SER A 4 -50.61 -22.25 4.22
C SER A 4 -49.26 -22.21 4.96
N PRO A 5 -48.11 -22.34 4.27
CA PRO A 5 -46.85 -22.07 4.92
C PRO A 5 -46.76 -20.56 5.16
N LEU A 6 -46.53 -20.22 6.43
CA LEU A 6 -46.18 -18.89 6.89
C LEU A 6 -44.86 -18.51 6.20
N VAL A 7 -44.92 -17.74 5.12
CA VAL A 7 -43.75 -17.02 4.61
C VAL A 7 -43.41 -16.01 5.69
N GLN A 8 -42.43 -16.34 6.54
CA GLN A 8 -41.78 -15.37 7.37
C GLN A 8 -40.93 -14.48 6.45
N PRO A 9 -41.15 -13.16 6.40
CA PRO A 9 -40.12 -12.28 5.87
C PRO A 9 -39.00 -12.28 6.92
N SER A 10 -37.93 -13.05 6.69
CA SER A 10 -36.66 -12.79 7.38
C SER A 10 -36.15 -11.46 6.83
N THR A 11 -36.67 -10.38 7.40
CA THR A 11 -36.13 -9.03 7.32
C THR A 11 -34.84 -9.02 8.13
N GLY A 12 -33.82 -9.71 7.61
CA GLY A 12 -32.45 -9.43 7.98
C GLY A 12 -32.20 -7.98 7.56
N ALA A 13 -31.79 -7.14 8.50
CA ALA A 13 -31.46 -5.75 8.22
C ALA A 13 -30.47 -5.75 7.04
N SER A 14 -30.93 -5.27 5.88
CA SER A 14 -30.07 -5.09 4.71
C SER A 14 -28.96 -4.15 5.14
N SER A 15 -27.72 -4.65 5.21
CA SER A 15 -26.60 -3.80 5.55
C SER A 15 -26.41 -2.78 4.43
N VAL A 16 -25.82 -1.62 4.74
CA VAL A 16 -25.43 -0.64 3.72
C VAL A 16 -24.57 -1.32 2.62
N ILE A 17 -23.79 -2.33 2.99
CA ILE A 17 -22.97 -3.10 2.05
C ILE A 17 -23.82 -3.97 1.13
N ASP A 18 -24.90 -4.58 1.63
CA ASP A 18 -25.87 -5.31 0.79
C ASP A 18 -26.54 -4.38 -0.22
N PHE A 19 -26.93 -3.18 0.23
CA PHE A 19 -27.53 -2.18 -0.64
C PHE A 19 -26.58 -1.72 -1.74
N ILE A 20 -25.33 -1.36 -1.41
CA ILE A 20 -24.34 -0.93 -2.42
C ILE A 20 -24.04 -2.08 -3.39
N ALA A 21 -23.87 -3.32 -2.89
CA ALA A 21 -23.57 -4.47 -3.72
C ALA A 21 -24.70 -4.84 -4.71
N ALA A 22 -25.95 -4.60 -4.33
CA ALA A 22 -27.12 -4.88 -5.15
C ALA A 22 -27.55 -3.69 -6.03
N SER A 23 -26.96 -2.52 -5.82
CA SER A 23 -27.30 -1.30 -6.55
C SER A 23 -26.69 -1.29 -7.96
N PRO A 24 -27.34 -0.63 -8.94
CA PRO A 24 -26.71 -0.31 -10.21
C PRO A 24 -25.40 0.46 -10.01
N PHE A 25 -24.47 0.33 -10.95
CA PHE A 25 -23.14 0.93 -10.86
C PHE A 25 -23.22 2.44 -10.62
N GLU A 26 -24.16 3.15 -11.25
CA GLU A 26 -24.35 4.59 -11.16
C GLU A 26 -24.76 5.01 -9.75
N ILE A 27 -25.63 4.23 -9.10
CA ILE A 27 -26.12 4.51 -7.74
C ILE A 27 -24.99 4.26 -6.74
N ALA A 28 -24.30 3.12 -6.86
CA ALA A 28 -23.13 2.82 -6.04
C ALA A 28 -22.03 3.88 -6.24
N ALA A 29 -21.76 4.28 -7.49
CA ALA A 29 -20.78 5.30 -7.81
C ALA A 29 -21.15 6.67 -7.24
N SER A 30 -22.43 7.06 -7.25
CA SER A 30 -22.88 8.32 -6.66
C SER A 30 -22.66 8.34 -5.15
N ILE A 31 -22.93 7.25 -4.44
CA ILE A 31 -22.71 7.15 -3.00
C ILE A 31 -21.22 7.19 -2.68
N LEU A 32 -20.44 6.35 -3.38
CA LEU A 32 -19.00 6.24 -3.20
C LEU A 32 -18.23 7.46 -3.76
N SER A 33 -18.90 8.36 -4.49
CA SER A 33 -18.30 9.61 -4.98
C SER A 33 -17.86 10.53 -3.84
N HIS A 34 -18.56 10.46 -2.70
CA HIS A 34 -18.31 11.25 -1.50
C HIS A 34 -17.14 10.76 -0.65
N LEU A 35 -16.51 9.64 -1.03
CA LEU A 35 -15.33 9.12 -0.37
C LEU A 35 -14.08 9.43 -1.19
N ASP A 36 -13.00 9.71 -0.46
CA ASP A 36 -11.69 9.86 -1.05
C ASP A 36 -11.14 8.50 -1.47
N ASN A 37 -10.18 8.51 -2.40
CA ASN A 37 -9.58 7.28 -2.90
C ASN A 37 -8.83 6.50 -1.79
N SER A 38 -8.34 7.20 -0.75
CA SER A 38 -7.77 6.59 0.46
C SER A 38 -8.83 5.76 1.21
N ASP A 39 -10.02 6.31 1.41
CA ASP A 39 -11.11 5.66 2.13
C ASP A 39 -11.66 4.48 1.33
N LEU A 40 -11.78 4.62 0.01
CA LEU A 40 -12.14 3.50 -0.86
C LEU A 40 -11.11 2.36 -0.77
N LYS A 41 -9.81 2.68 -0.74
CA LYS A 41 -8.75 1.68 -0.55
C LYS A 41 -8.86 1.03 0.84
N ALA A 42 -9.12 1.79 1.89
CA ALA A 42 -9.31 1.27 3.24
C ALA A 42 -10.52 0.32 3.30
N LEU A 43 -11.67 0.73 2.76
CA LEU A 43 -12.88 -0.11 2.68
C LEU A 43 -12.61 -1.41 1.92
N ARG A 44 -11.90 -1.34 0.79
CA ARG A 44 -11.50 -2.51 0.00
C ARG A 44 -10.71 -3.54 0.81
N LEU A 45 -9.89 -3.09 1.77
CA LEU A 45 -9.02 -3.96 2.56
C LEU A 45 -9.73 -4.65 3.75
N THR A 46 -10.92 -4.19 4.13
CA THR A 46 -11.62 -4.73 5.31
C THR A 46 -12.06 -6.19 5.16
N ASN A 47 -12.60 -6.58 4.00
CA ASN A 47 -13.00 -7.96 3.71
C ASN A 47 -13.18 -8.19 2.20
N LYS A 48 -13.23 -9.47 1.79
CA LYS A 48 -13.34 -9.89 0.37
C LYS A 48 -14.61 -9.37 -0.32
N ARG A 49 -15.71 -9.24 0.41
CA ARG A 49 -16.98 -8.76 -0.16
C ARG A 49 -16.88 -7.29 -0.51
N LEU A 50 -16.44 -6.47 0.44
CA LEU A 50 -16.15 -5.06 0.22
C LEU A 50 -15.05 -4.88 -0.84
N ALA A 51 -14.06 -5.75 -0.88
CA ALA A 51 -13.06 -5.72 -1.93
C ALA A 51 -13.69 -5.80 -3.33
N GLY A 52 -14.63 -6.73 -3.54
CA GLY A 52 -15.33 -6.90 -4.80
C GLY A 52 -16.27 -5.72 -5.14
N VAL A 53 -17.00 -5.22 -4.14
CA VAL A 53 -17.93 -4.10 -4.32
C VAL A 53 -17.18 -2.81 -4.63
N ILE A 54 -16.06 -2.54 -3.96
CA ILE A 54 -15.34 -1.26 -4.05
C ILE A 54 -14.34 -1.21 -5.20
N ALA A 55 -13.76 -2.35 -5.61
CA ALA A 55 -12.77 -2.42 -6.69
C ALA A 55 -13.13 -1.60 -7.94
N PRO A 56 -14.32 -1.73 -8.56
CA PRO A 56 -14.66 -0.98 -9.77
C PRO A 56 -14.83 0.53 -9.56
N HIS A 57 -14.91 0.99 -8.31
CA HIS A 57 -15.07 2.41 -7.96
C HIS A 57 -13.75 3.10 -7.60
N LEU A 58 -12.64 2.36 -7.53
CA LEU A 58 -11.31 2.94 -7.31
C LEU A 58 -10.96 3.96 -8.40
N ARG A 59 -10.16 4.95 -8.00
CA ARG A 59 -9.72 6.04 -8.87
C ARG A 59 -8.21 5.94 -9.01
N PHE A 60 -7.75 5.66 -10.24
CA PHE A 60 -6.34 5.62 -10.58
C PHE A 60 -6.02 6.85 -11.43
N GLU A 61 -6.00 8.03 -10.80
CA GLU A 61 -5.73 9.30 -11.50
C GLU A 61 -4.25 9.42 -11.89
N ARG A 62 -3.36 8.92 -11.03
CA ARG A 62 -1.92 8.87 -11.26
C ARG A 62 -1.43 7.44 -11.21
N VAL A 63 -0.66 7.02 -12.21
CA VAL A 63 -0.03 5.70 -12.28
C VAL A 63 1.48 5.88 -12.32
N PHE A 64 2.18 5.29 -11.36
CA PHE A 64 3.64 5.28 -11.29
C PHE A 64 4.16 4.02 -11.98
N ILE A 65 5.19 4.16 -12.80
CA ILE A 65 5.80 3.06 -13.55
C ILE A 65 7.31 3.16 -13.45
N SER A 66 7.98 2.10 -13.03
CA SER A 66 9.44 1.98 -13.11
C SER A 66 9.86 0.99 -14.21
N THR A 67 11.17 0.73 -14.33
CA THR A 67 11.69 -0.36 -15.17
C THR A 67 11.37 -1.77 -14.64
N SER A 68 10.68 -1.89 -13.51
CA SER A 68 10.24 -3.18 -12.96
C SER A 68 9.26 -3.88 -13.91
N PRO A 69 9.49 -5.15 -14.27
CA PRO A 69 8.54 -5.92 -15.08
C PRO A 69 7.14 -6.00 -14.47
N LEU A 70 7.05 -5.97 -13.13
CA LEU A 70 5.77 -5.98 -12.41
C LEU A 70 4.99 -4.69 -12.66
N ASP A 71 5.66 -3.54 -12.57
CA ASP A 71 5.02 -2.24 -12.78
C ASP A 71 4.52 -2.11 -14.22
N VAL A 72 5.31 -2.59 -15.19
CA VAL A 72 4.90 -2.67 -16.60
C VAL A 72 3.67 -3.58 -16.76
N ALA A 73 3.63 -4.73 -16.08
CA ALA A 73 2.49 -5.63 -16.14
C ALA A 73 1.22 -5.00 -15.52
N VAL A 74 1.36 -4.33 -14.37
CA VAL A 74 0.27 -3.60 -13.71
C VAL A 74 -0.24 -2.46 -14.59
N PHE A 75 0.66 -1.68 -15.18
CA PHE A 75 0.28 -0.62 -16.12
C PHE A 75 -0.50 -1.16 -17.32
N ARG A 76 -0.05 -2.28 -17.92
CA ARG A 76 -0.78 -2.93 -19.02
C ARG A 76 -2.16 -3.44 -18.58
N ALA A 77 -2.28 -3.95 -17.36
CA ALA A 77 -3.57 -4.36 -16.79
C ALA A 77 -4.53 -3.16 -16.62
N ILE A 78 -4.02 -2.01 -16.15
CA ILE A 78 -4.81 -0.77 -16.03
C ILE A 78 -5.24 -0.27 -17.42
N ALA A 79 -4.31 -0.21 -18.38
CA ALA A 79 -4.58 0.25 -19.74
C ALA A 79 -5.58 -0.64 -20.48
N GLY A 80 -5.59 -1.95 -20.19
CA GLY A 80 -6.55 -2.91 -20.73
C GLY A 80 -7.92 -2.91 -20.04
N HIS A 81 -8.08 -2.24 -18.91
CA HIS A 81 -9.32 -2.27 -18.14
C HIS A 81 -10.31 -1.19 -18.59
N GLU A 82 -11.52 -1.59 -19.00
CA GLU A 82 -12.57 -0.70 -19.53
C GLU A 82 -12.87 0.50 -18.62
N THR A 83 -12.99 0.30 -17.30
CA THR A 83 -13.26 1.40 -16.36
C THR A 83 -12.04 2.26 -16.02
N PHE A 84 -10.88 1.65 -15.77
CA PHE A 84 -9.73 2.35 -15.18
C PHE A 84 -8.93 3.14 -16.20
N ARG A 85 -8.80 2.65 -17.44
CA ARG A 85 -7.99 3.32 -18.47
C ARG A 85 -8.45 4.75 -18.77
N HIS A 86 -9.74 5.03 -18.62
CA HIS A 86 -10.33 6.35 -18.89
C HIS A 86 -10.17 7.34 -17.73
N ARG A 87 -9.73 6.86 -16.55
CA ARG A 87 -9.57 7.69 -15.35
C ARG A 87 -8.12 8.07 -15.05
N VAL A 88 -7.16 7.51 -15.78
CA VAL A 88 -5.75 7.88 -15.66
C VAL A 88 -5.55 9.25 -16.30
N LEU A 89 -5.12 10.21 -15.49
CA LEU A 89 -4.80 11.58 -15.89
C LEU A 89 -3.29 11.79 -16.06
N GLU A 90 -2.49 11.04 -15.32
CA GLU A 90 -1.04 11.20 -15.28
C GLU A 90 -0.33 9.85 -15.18
N ILE A 91 0.71 9.69 -16.01
CA ILE A 91 1.65 8.58 -15.91
C ILE A 91 2.97 9.17 -15.45
N VAL A 92 3.43 8.75 -14.27
CA VAL A 92 4.71 9.16 -13.70
C VAL A 92 5.71 8.05 -13.94
N TRP A 93 6.72 8.34 -14.75
CA TRP A 93 7.86 7.46 -14.94
C TRP A 93 8.84 7.65 -13.78
N ASP A 94 8.98 6.60 -12.97
CA ASP A 94 9.99 6.53 -11.93
C ASP A 94 11.31 6.07 -12.56
N ASP A 95 12.21 7.04 -12.80
CA ASP A 95 13.56 6.78 -13.28
C ASP A 95 14.58 6.59 -12.15
N ALA A 96 14.12 6.40 -10.91
CA ALA A 96 15.00 6.14 -9.78
C ALA A 96 15.95 4.98 -10.10
N ARG A 97 17.20 5.32 -10.31
CA ARG A 97 18.28 4.35 -10.44
C ARG A 97 18.72 4.05 -9.03
N TYR A 98 18.62 2.78 -8.63
CA TYR A 98 19.45 2.30 -7.53
C TYR A 98 20.89 2.51 -7.98
N GLU A 99 21.55 3.52 -7.43
CA GLU A 99 23.00 3.59 -7.52
C GLU A 99 23.54 2.28 -6.96
N LYS A 100 24.53 1.71 -7.66
CA LYS A 100 25.17 0.49 -7.17
C LYS A 100 25.65 0.77 -5.75
N PRO A 101 25.53 -0.21 -4.83
CA PRO A 101 26.16 -0.05 -3.53
C PRO A 101 27.62 0.39 -3.77
N PRO A 102 28.12 1.36 -2.98
CA PRO A 102 29.54 1.68 -3.04
C PRO A 102 30.34 0.38 -2.86
N PRO A 103 31.53 0.26 -3.48
CA PRO A 103 32.41 -0.87 -3.20
C PRO A 103 32.53 -1.06 -1.69
N PRO A 104 32.57 -2.31 -1.18
CA PRO A 104 32.76 -2.57 0.24
C PRO A 104 33.97 -1.77 0.71
N ASP A 105 33.77 -0.84 1.65
CA ASP A 105 34.89 -0.13 2.24
C ASP A 105 35.61 -1.13 3.15
N PRO A 106 36.90 -1.46 2.90
CA PRO A 106 37.64 -2.38 3.77
C PRO A 106 37.79 -1.85 5.21
N SER A 107 37.48 -0.57 5.45
CA SER A 107 37.44 0.06 6.78
C SER A 107 36.15 -0.21 7.55
N THR A 108 35.08 -0.60 6.85
CA THR A 108 33.79 -1.00 7.44
C THR A 108 33.69 -2.51 7.34
N PRO A 109 33.86 -3.26 8.44
CA PRO A 109 33.61 -4.69 8.42
C PRO A 109 32.19 -4.93 7.90
N ASP A 110 32.01 -6.01 7.13
CA ASP A 110 30.72 -6.37 6.52
C ASP A 110 29.64 -6.29 7.61
N GLU A 111 28.73 -5.33 7.48
CA GLU A 111 27.93 -4.72 8.56
C GLU A 111 26.91 -5.69 9.20
N TRP A 112 26.93 -6.96 8.78
CA TRP A 112 26.05 -8.04 9.21
C TRP A 112 26.69 -9.02 10.20
N ASP A 113 28.00 -8.93 10.48
CA ASP A 113 28.70 -9.86 11.37
C ASP A 113 28.67 -9.47 12.86
N TYR A 114 28.12 -8.31 13.23
CA TYR A 114 28.11 -7.81 14.62
C TYR A 114 26.84 -8.11 15.44
N TYR A 115 25.88 -8.88 14.93
CA TYR A 115 24.56 -9.02 15.56
C TYR A 115 24.34 -10.25 16.46
N TYR A 116 25.38 -10.99 16.85
CA TYR A 116 25.23 -12.15 17.77
C TYR A 116 26.22 -12.24 18.93
N GLU A 117 27.09 -11.25 19.15
CA GLU A 117 28.00 -11.23 20.31
C GLU A 117 27.97 -9.84 20.97
N ASP A 118 26.97 -9.59 21.81
CA ASP A 118 27.27 -9.23 23.21
C ASP A 118 26.01 -9.23 24.07
N ASP A 119 26.06 -10.13 25.04
CA ASP A 119 25.14 -10.25 26.15
C ASP A 119 25.47 -9.10 27.11
N MET A 120 24.60 -8.09 27.16
CA MET A 120 24.36 -7.18 28.29
C MET A 120 25.54 -6.93 29.25
N GLU A 121 26.32 -5.86 29.04
CA GLU A 121 27.07 -5.23 30.14
C GLU A 121 26.67 -3.76 30.29
N ASP A 122 26.09 -3.49 31.46
CA ASP A 122 25.50 -2.24 31.95
C ASP A 122 26.62 -1.21 32.17
N GLY A 123 26.64 -0.16 31.34
CA GLY A 123 27.62 0.92 31.38
C GLY A 123 26.92 2.25 31.20
N ASP A 124 26.66 2.90 32.33
CA ASP A 124 26.13 4.23 32.53
C ASP A 124 27.12 5.32 32.08
N GLU A 125 27.12 5.65 30.79
CA GLU A 125 27.77 6.86 30.27
C GLU A 125 26.74 7.79 29.62
N GLU A 126 26.54 8.96 30.25
CA GLU A 126 25.74 10.08 29.74
C GLU A 126 26.31 10.56 28.39
N GLN A 127 25.78 10.03 27.29
CA GLN A 127 26.13 10.45 25.94
C GLN A 127 25.29 11.66 25.54
N ASP A 128 25.97 12.72 25.09
CA ASP A 128 25.42 13.92 24.48
C ASP A 128 24.42 13.56 23.36
N ASP A 129 23.13 13.84 23.62
CA ASP A 129 21.97 13.46 22.79
C ASP A 129 22.01 14.06 21.36
N ASN A 130 22.96 14.95 21.07
CA ASN A 130 22.95 15.78 19.87
C ASN A 130 23.70 15.17 18.66
N GLU A 131 24.39 14.04 18.83
CA GLU A 131 25.04 13.30 17.73
C GLU A 131 24.60 11.83 17.67
N ARG A 132 23.35 11.54 18.05
CA ARG A 132 22.75 10.23 17.80
C ARG A 132 22.49 10.09 16.29
N GLY A 133 23.53 9.76 15.54
CA GLY A 133 23.47 9.44 14.12
C GLY A 133 22.30 8.48 13.90
N GLU A 134 21.34 8.89 13.08
CA GLU A 134 20.17 8.06 12.80
C GLU A 134 20.65 6.73 12.20
N TRP A 135 20.42 5.65 12.95
CA TRP A 135 20.73 4.30 12.49
C TRP A 135 19.62 3.82 11.55
N PRO A 136 19.96 3.08 10.48
CA PRO A 136 18.97 2.48 9.60
C PRO A 136 18.04 1.54 10.37
N PRO A 137 16.76 1.41 9.96
CA PRO A 137 15.89 0.36 10.47
C PRO A 137 16.52 -1.03 10.29
N PRO A 138 16.21 -2.01 11.17
CA PRO A 138 16.70 -3.37 11.04
C PRO A 138 16.42 -3.94 9.64
N GLY A 139 17.44 -4.52 9.01
CA GLY A 139 17.31 -5.08 7.66
C GLY A 139 17.63 -4.11 6.51
N VAL A 140 17.91 -2.83 6.80
CA VAL A 140 18.21 -1.82 5.79
C VAL A 140 19.71 -1.51 5.77
N PRO A 141 20.42 -1.74 4.65
CA PRO A 141 21.84 -1.40 4.55
C PRO A 141 22.09 0.09 4.80
N TYR A 142 23.14 0.44 5.55
CA TYR A 142 23.43 1.83 5.94
C TYR A 142 23.59 2.77 4.73
N TRP A 143 24.28 2.30 3.68
CA TRP A 143 24.45 3.08 2.45
C TRP A 143 23.11 3.42 1.78
N PHE A 144 22.12 2.53 1.87
CA PHE A 144 20.79 2.72 1.29
C PHE A 144 19.99 3.74 2.10
N PHE A 145 19.98 3.59 3.43
CA PHE A 145 19.31 4.53 4.33
C PHE A 145 19.85 5.95 4.18
N ARG A 146 21.18 6.11 4.18
CA ARG A 146 21.84 7.40 4.00
C ARG A 146 21.50 8.03 2.65
N ARG A 147 21.55 7.25 1.56
CA ARG A 147 21.27 7.77 0.21
C ARG A 147 19.80 8.13 0.00
N CYS A 148 18.87 7.36 0.58
CA CYS A 148 17.45 7.70 0.55
C CYS A 148 17.15 9.01 1.26
N LYS A 149 17.84 9.30 2.38
CA LYS A 149 17.69 10.57 3.10
C LYS A 149 18.19 11.76 2.28
N ASP A 150 19.34 11.61 1.63
CA ASP A 150 19.91 12.66 0.77
C ASP A 150 19.07 12.96 -0.49
N ASN A 151 18.15 12.05 -0.86
CA ASN A 151 17.32 12.16 -2.07
C ASN A 151 15.89 12.72 -1.80
N ILE A 152 15.61 13.20 -0.59
CA ILE A 152 14.29 13.74 -0.18
C ILE A 152 14.20 15.29 -0.29
N GLU A 153 15.23 15.96 -0.84
CA GLU A 153 15.22 17.41 -1.12
C GLU A 153 14.58 17.80 -2.48
#